data_AF-A0A522YF94-F1
#
_entry.id   AF-A0A522YF94-F1
#
_cell.length_a   1.000
_cell.length_b   1.000
_cell.length_c   1.000
_cell.angle_alpha   90.00
_cell.angle_beta   90.00
_cell.angle_gamma   90.00
#
_symmetry.space_group_name_H-M   'P 1'
#
loop_
_entity.id
_entity.type
_entity.pdbx_description
1 polymer ?
#
loop_
_entity_poly.entity_id
_entity_poly.type
_entity_poly.pdbx_seq_one_letter_code
_entity_poly.pdbx_strand_id
1 'polypeptide(L)' 'YLLAASRLGVDPAHCTAVEDSRYGVAAAKAAGMRCLAVRCADNAEQDLSQADAEIPALHGSLDVLLGLRA' A
#
# COMPACT_ATOMS: atom_id res chain seq x y z
N TYR A 1 -10.05 3.97 3.09
CA TYR A 1 -9.98 2.53 2.76
C TYR A 1 -11.31 1.80 2.83
N LEU A 2 -11.89 1.59 4.01
CA LEU A 2 -13.13 0.79 4.16
C LEU A 2 -14.30 1.27 3.29
N LEU A 3 -14.53 2.59 3.19
CA LEU A 3 -15.58 3.14 2.32
C LEU A 3 -15.33 2.82 0.83
N ALA A 4 -14.08 2.84 0.37
CA ALA A 4 -13.74 2.52 -1.02
C ALA A 4 -14.00 1.04 -1.31
N ALA A 5 -13.54 0.15 -0.43
CA ALA A 5 -13.80 -1.29 -0.52
C ALA A 5 -15.31 -1.60 -0.51
N SER A 6 -16.07 -0.96 0.38
CA SER A 6 -17.52 -1.08 0.45
C SER A 6 -18.22 -0.63 -0.84
N ARG A 7 -17.82 0.51 -1.43
CA ARG A 7 -18.38 1.00 -2.70
C ARG A 7 -18.06 0.09 -3.88
N LEU A 8 -16.93 -0.61 -3.84
CA LEU A 8 -16.51 -1.57 -4.86
C LEU A 8 -17.04 -2.99 -4.60
N GLY A 9 -17.67 -3.25 -3.45
CA GLY A 9 -18.18 -4.57 -3.09
C GLY A 9 -17.10 -5.63 -2.89
N VAL A 10 -15.88 -5.22 -2.47
CA VAL A 10 -14.74 -6.12 -2.26
C VAL A 10 -14.35 -6.18 -0.79
N ASP A 11 -13.90 -7.34 -0.32
CA ASP A 11 -13.32 -7.49 1.01
C ASP A 11 -11.99 -6.71 1.08
N PRO A 12 -11.78 -5.86 2.11
CA PRO A 12 -10.48 -5.21 2.33
C PRO A 12 -9.27 -6.15 2.31
N ALA A 13 -9.41 -7.41 2.75
CA ALA A 13 -8.34 -8.40 2.69
C ALA A 13 -7.90 -8.76 1.25
N HIS A 14 -8.73 -8.44 0.26
CA HIS A 14 -8.43 -8.58 -1.17
C HIS A 14 -8.00 -7.25 -1.82
N CYS A 15 -7.83 -6.18 -1.05
CA CYS A 15 -7.35 -4.89 -1.54
C CYS A 15 -5.85 -4.72 -1.29
N THR A 16 -5.18 -4.03 -2.22
CA THR A 16 -3.83 -3.48 -2.02
C THR A 16 -3.90 -1.96 -2.08
N ALA A 17 -3.50 -1.30 -1.01
CA ALA A 17 -3.29 0.14 -0.95
C ALA A 17 -1.87 0.49 -1.41
N VAL A 18 -1.72 1.57 -2.18
CA VAL A 18 -0.42 2.15 -2.54
C VAL A 18 -0.31 3.49 -1.82
N GLU A 19 0.72 3.66 -1.00
CA GLU A 19 0.84 4.79 -0.07
C GLU A 19 2.26 5.37 -0.06
N ASP A 20 2.40 6.66 0.21
CA ASP A 20 3.68 7.35 0.35
C ASP A 20 3.87 8.02 1.72
N SER A 21 2.93 7.80 2.65
CA SER A 21 2.97 8.37 3.99
C SER A 21 2.71 7.37 5.10
N ARG A 22 3.30 7.59 6.28
CA ARG A 22 3.10 6.75 7.48
C ARG A 22 1.63 6.67 7.89
N TYR A 23 0.87 7.75 7.70
CA TYR A 23 -0.54 7.81 8.06
C TYR A 23 -1.37 6.97 7.10
N GLY A 24 -1.04 7.02 5.82
CA GLY A 24 -1.63 6.19 4.79
C GLY A 24 -1.38 4.70 5.02
N VAL A 25 -0.12 4.33 5.27
CA VAL A 25 0.27 2.96 5.63
C VAL A 25 -0.53 2.48 6.84
N ALA A 26 -0.52 3.24 7.95
CA ALA A 26 -1.25 2.88 9.16
C ALA A 26 -2.76 2.72 8.89
N ALA A 27 -3.37 3.61 8.10
CA ALA A 27 -4.78 3.52 7.75
C ALA A 27 -5.11 2.29 6.88
N ALA A 28 -4.23 1.93 5.95
CA ALA A 28 -4.39 0.74 5.11
C ALA A 28 -4.30 -0.54 5.94
N LYS A 29 -3.30 -0.64 6.83
CA LYS A 29 -3.13 -1.78 7.73
C LYS A 29 -4.29 -1.90 8.73
N ALA A 30 -4.75 -0.79 9.31
CA ALA A 30 -5.93 -0.76 10.18
C ALA A 30 -7.22 -1.18 9.47
N ALA A 31 -7.31 -0.97 8.15
CA ALA A 31 -8.43 -1.43 7.33
C ALA A 31 -8.33 -2.92 6.93
N GLY A 32 -7.28 -3.63 7.33
CA GLY A 32 -7.07 -5.03 6.96
C GLY A 32 -6.58 -5.24 5.53
N MET A 33 -6.04 -4.21 4.88
CA MET A 33 -5.55 -4.28 3.51
C MET A 33 -4.05 -4.64 3.45
N ARG A 34 -3.62 -5.18 2.30
CA ARG A 34 -2.20 -5.15 1.93
C ARG A 34 -1.79 -3.71 1.64
N CYS A 35 -0.57 -3.32 1.98
CA CYS A 35 -0.04 -1.99 1.72
C CYS A 35 1.33 -2.07 1.03
N LEU A 36 1.46 -1.31 -0.06
CA LEU A 36 2.69 -1.12 -0.82
C LEU A 36 3.12 0.35 -0.67
N ALA A 37 4.25 0.58 0.00
CA ALA A 37 4.76 1.90 0.25
C ALA A 37 5.66 2.37 -0.91
N VAL A 38 5.48 3.60 -1.39
CA VAL A 38 6.35 4.26 -2.37
C VAL A 38 7.36 5.14 -1.65
N ARG A 39 8.62 4.72 -1.64
CA ARG A 39 9.76 5.44 -1.05
C ARG A 39 10.33 6.41 -2.07
N CYS A 40 10.29 7.71 -1.79
CA CYS A 40 10.93 8.76 -2.57
C CYS A 40 11.78 9.69 -1.69
N ALA A 41 12.43 10.70 -2.28
CA ALA A 41 13.26 11.64 -1.53
C ALA A 41 12.43 12.45 -0.50
N ASP A 42 11.22 12.85 -0.88
CA ASP A 42 10.39 13.78 -0.09
C ASP A 42 9.79 13.16 1.17
N ASN A 43 9.79 11.83 1.28
CA ASN A 43 9.28 11.12 2.44
C ASN A 43 10.39 10.39 3.22
N ALA A 44 11.69 10.62 2.94
CA ALA A 44 12.84 9.89 3.50
C ALA A 44 12.79 9.58 5.01
N GLU A 45 12.26 10.51 5.80
CA GLU A 45 12.21 10.42 7.26
C GLU A 45 10.92 9.77 7.80
N GLN A 46 9.97 9.41 6.93
CA GLN A 46 8.73 8.76 7.36
C GLN A 46 8.96 7.28 7.63
N ASP A 47 8.46 6.82 8.77
CA ASP A 47 8.38 5.40 9.08
C ASP A 47 7.27 4.73 8.24
N LEU A 48 7.69 3.97 7.23
CA LEU A 48 6.82 3.17 6.37
C LEU A 48 6.91 1.67 6.68
N SER A 49 7.59 1.28 7.76
CA SER A 49 7.94 -0.11 8.09
C SER A 49 6.74 -1.05 8.30
N GLN A 50 5.55 -0.51 8.51
CA GLN A 50 4.30 -1.29 8.61
C GLN A 50 3.75 -1.74 7.23
N ALA A 51 4.27 -1.21 6.12
CA ALA A 51 3.88 -1.66 4.80
C ALA A 51 4.36 -3.09 4.53
N ASP A 52 3.65 -3.83 3.69
CA ASP A 52 4.01 -5.21 3.35
C ASP A 52 5.18 -5.26 2.34
N ALA A 53 5.41 -4.17 1.61
CA ALA A 53 6.58 -3.97 0.76
C ALA A 53 6.83 -2.47 0.52
N GLU A 54 8.07 -2.11 0.23
CA GLU A 54 8.48 -0.78 -0.21
C GLU A 54 9.00 -0.85 -1.65
N ILE A 55 8.59 0.10 -2.49
CA ILE A 55 9.02 0.26 -3.86
C ILE A 55 9.58 1.66 -4.08
N PRO A 56 10.63 1.81 -4.91
CA PRO A 56 11.23 3.13 -5.17
C PRO A 56 10.37 4.00 -6.11
N ALA A 57 9.47 3.37 -6.90
CA ALA A 57 8.56 4.06 -7.81
C ALA A 57 7.38 3.14 -8.17
N LEU A 58 6.24 3.72 -8.51
CA LEU A 58 5.07 2.95 -8.98
C LEU A 58 5.30 2.36 -10.39
N HIS A 59 6.03 3.08 -11.24
CA HIS A 59 6.39 2.58 -12.57
C HIS A 59 7.29 1.34 -12.45
N GLY A 60 6.96 0.27 -13.17
CA GLY A 60 7.71 -1.00 -13.12
C GLY A 60 7.37 -1.90 -11.92
N SER A 61 6.45 -1.51 -11.04
CA SER A 61 6.11 -2.27 -9.82
C SER A 61 4.88 -3.18 -9.97
N LEU A 62 4.49 -3.52 -11.21
CA LEU A 62 3.28 -4.29 -11.49
C LEU A 62 3.35 -5.70 -10.89
N ASP A 63 4.51 -6.35 -10.94
CA ASP A 63 4.70 -7.69 -10.39
C ASP A 63 4.47 -7.71 -8.88
N VAL A 64 5.00 -6.71 -8.18
CA VAL A 64 4.82 -6.52 -6.73
C VAL A 64 3.35 -6.29 -6.38
N LEU A 65 2.67 -5.45 -7.17
CA LEU A 65 1.27 -5.08 -6.99
C LEU A 65 0.32 -6.26 -7.26
N LEU A 66 0.58 -7.05 -8.29
CA LEU A 66 -0.20 -8.24 -8.63
C LEU A 66 0.16 -9.47 -7.79
N GLY A 67 1.20 -9.38 -6.93
CA GLY A 67 1.69 -10.54 -6.19
C GLY A 67 2.29 -11.62 -7.09
N LEU A 68 2.62 -11.27 -8.34
CA LEU A 68 3.39 -12.09 -9.26
C LEU A 68 4.83 -12.04 -8.76
N ARG A 69 5.22 -13.01 -7.93
CA ARG A 69 6.61 -13.12 -7.50
C ARG A 69 7.50 -13.29 -8.72
N ALA A 70 8.64 -12.60 -8.73
CA ALA A 70 9.85 -13.09 -9.39
C ALA A 70 10.45 -14.23 -8.57
#